data_AF-A0A932PJN0-F1
#
_entry.id   AF-A0A932PJN0-F1
#
_cell.length_a   1.000
_cell.length_b   1.000
_cell.length_c   1.000
_cell.angle_alpha   90.00
_cell.angle_beta   90.00
_cell.angle_gamma   90.00
#
_symmetry.space_group_name_H-M   'P 1'
#
loop_
_entity.id
_entity.type
_entity.pdbx_description
1 polymer ?
#
loop_
_entity_poly.entity_id
_entity_poly.type
_entity_poly.pdbx_seq_one_letter_code
_entity_poly.pdbx_strand_id
1 'polypeptide(L)'
;MTTNLAFERYLFNLKLGLATVLMILAVGPVQAQSKGLPNASSQELAQVRHQAESGDPRAMFQVLKKSPTLSKEEYRRWLSKSAELGYGPALFRLAKEEAPAIAPSGTRPMLAPGVLSHKDRIKQAHERLLSWAQEGDVESMYMLGSEMQTFKKMKIAKFQDGIYWLRRASEAGHPDAPLELALTIFHNGESISEKLEGFELVKAQALKGNCTSLHLVCNAYIYGKPSIGLTQDLIKAQEWIDLLAKHCGEDETAIFPIHPHQIK
;
A
#
# COMPACT_ATOMS: atom_id res chain seq x y z
N MET A 1 -42.37 54.15 21.08
CA MET A 1 -41.82 53.28 22.14
C MET A 1 -41.22 52.06 21.47
N THR A 2 -40.00 52.22 20.95
CA THR A 2 -38.74 51.70 21.55
C THR A 2 -38.67 50.17 21.47
N THR A 3 -38.14 49.60 20.38
CA THR A 3 -36.73 49.17 20.25
C THR A 3 -36.23 48.39 21.47
N ASN A 4 -36.39 47.06 21.50
CA ASN A 4 -35.50 46.23 22.34
C ASN A 4 -35.40 44.73 22.02
N LEU A 5 -35.76 44.25 20.82
CA LEU A 5 -35.49 42.83 20.47
C LEU A 5 -34.11 42.58 19.86
N ALA A 6 -33.35 43.63 19.52
CA ALA A 6 -32.00 43.51 18.98
C ALA A 6 -30.88 43.61 20.04
N PHE A 7 -31.21 44.04 21.27
CA PHE A 7 -30.23 44.23 22.36
C PHE A 7 -30.05 42.97 23.22
N GLU A 8 -31.08 42.11 23.34
CA GLU A 8 -30.96 40.84 24.07
C GLU A 8 -30.16 39.77 23.31
N ARG A 9 -30.06 39.86 21.99
CA ARG A 9 -29.25 38.94 21.16
C ARG A 9 -27.77 39.29 21.10
N TYR A 10 -27.38 40.48 21.56
CA TYR A 10 -26.01 40.98 21.51
C TYR A 10 -25.30 40.91 22.88
N LEU A 11 -26.05 40.82 23.99
CA LEU A 11 -25.49 40.72 25.35
C LEU A 11 -25.38 39.30 25.90
N PHE A 12 -25.94 38.28 25.24
CA PHE A 12 -25.70 36.87 25.59
C PHE A 12 -24.49 36.26 24.86
N ASN A 13 -24.02 36.89 23.78
CA ASN A 13 -22.91 36.40 22.96
C ASN A 13 -21.55 37.06 23.26
N LEU A 14 -21.41 37.92 24.27
CA LEU A 14 -20.13 38.60 24.50
C LEU A 14 -19.88 39.02 25.98
N LYS A 15 -19.93 38.05 26.90
CA LYS A 15 -19.05 38.01 28.08
C LYS A 15 -18.49 36.60 28.14
N LEU A 16 -17.25 36.41 27.68
CA LEU A 16 -16.07 36.35 28.57
C LEU A 16 -16.30 35.37 29.74
N GLY A 17 -15.55 34.30 29.92
CA GLY A 17 -14.40 33.77 29.22
C GLY A 17 -13.98 32.50 29.96
N LEU A 18 -13.14 31.70 29.30
CA LEU A 18 -11.94 31.12 29.92
C LEU A 18 -12.03 30.86 31.44
N ALA A 19 -12.47 29.66 31.82
CA ALA A 19 -12.05 29.03 33.07
C ALA A 19 -12.31 27.53 33.01
N THR A 20 -11.42 26.82 32.31
CA THR A 20 -10.93 25.52 32.79
C THR A 20 -10.30 25.69 34.17
N VAL A 21 -10.12 24.56 34.90
CA VAL A 21 -9.41 24.32 36.19
C VAL A 21 -10.42 23.77 37.21
N LEU A 22 -10.23 22.67 37.93
CA LEU A 22 -9.30 21.52 38.01
C LEU A 22 -9.83 20.69 39.20
N MET A 23 -9.64 19.36 39.22
CA MET A 23 -9.19 18.56 40.38
C MET A 23 -9.31 17.04 40.06
N ILE A 24 -8.22 16.29 39.81
CA ILE A 24 -7.19 15.70 40.75
C ILE A 24 -7.61 14.25 41.16
N LEU A 25 -6.81 13.17 41.16
CA LEU A 25 -5.38 12.84 40.97
C LEU A 25 -5.23 11.32 40.71
N ALA A 26 -4.24 10.92 39.91
CA ALA A 26 -3.39 9.74 40.19
C ALA A 26 -1.99 10.01 39.59
N VAL A 27 -1.00 10.18 40.47
CA VAL A 27 0.37 10.58 40.13
C VAL A 27 1.24 9.34 39.99
N GLY A 28 1.75 9.09 38.78
CA GLY A 28 2.95 8.29 38.51
C GLY A 28 4.06 9.22 37.98
N PRO A 29 5.35 8.83 38.08
CA PRO A 29 6.46 9.74 37.82
C PRO A 29 6.46 10.20 36.36
N VAL A 30 6.49 11.53 36.21
CA VAL A 30 6.50 12.28 34.95
C VAL A 30 7.86 12.12 34.28
N GLN A 31 7.90 11.44 33.13
CA GLN A 31 8.90 11.71 32.10
C GLN A 31 8.27 12.65 31.06
N ALA A 32 8.80 13.87 31.01
CA ALA A 32 8.40 14.88 30.06
C ALA A 32 8.79 14.47 28.63
N GLN A 33 7.80 14.13 27.80
CA GLN A 33 7.90 14.25 26.36
C GLN A 33 6.92 15.34 25.92
N SER A 34 7.43 16.25 25.09
CA SER A 34 6.71 17.35 24.48
C SER A 34 5.37 16.87 23.91
N LYS A 35 4.25 17.39 24.44
CA LYS A 35 2.93 17.24 23.85
C LYS A 35 2.87 18.05 22.55
N GLY A 36 3.52 17.56 21.51
CA GLY A 36 3.13 17.85 20.14
C GLY A 36 1.76 17.20 19.91
N LEU A 37 0.85 17.92 19.24
CA LEU A 37 -0.36 17.30 18.71
C LEU A 37 0.06 16.05 17.93
N PRO A 38 -0.54 14.87 18.19
CA PRO A 38 -0.22 13.68 17.42
C PRO A 38 -0.37 14.01 15.93
N ASN A 39 0.71 13.85 15.17
CA ASN A 39 0.69 14.05 13.72
C ASN A 39 -0.40 13.16 13.08
N ALA A 40 -0.95 13.55 11.93
CA ALA A 40 -2.08 12.84 11.30
C ALA A 40 -1.85 11.32 11.18
N SER A 41 -0.60 10.89 10.93
CA SER A 41 -0.23 9.47 10.86
C SER A 41 -0.39 8.72 12.21
N SER A 42 -0.08 9.36 13.34
CA SER A 42 -0.30 8.77 14.66
C SER A 42 -1.79 8.72 15.06
N GLN A 43 -2.59 9.69 14.62
CA GLN A 43 -4.04 9.67 14.83
C GLN A 43 -4.73 8.58 14.00
N GLU A 44 -4.36 8.47 12.72
CA GLU A 44 -4.83 7.39 11.84
C GLU A 44 -4.47 6.01 12.39
N LEU A 45 -3.24 5.84 12.89
CA LEU A 45 -2.83 4.57 13.47
C LEU A 45 -3.63 4.24 14.74
N ALA A 46 -3.92 5.23 15.58
CA ALA A 46 -4.76 5.04 16.76
C ALA A 46 -6.19 4.62 16.37
N GLN A 47 -6.76 5.22 15.33
CA GLN A 47 -8.08 4.85 14.81
C GLN A 47 -8.10 3.41 14.27
N VAL A 48 -7.09 3.04 13.48
CA VAL A 48 -6.95 1.67 12.95
C VAL A 48 -6.79 0.66 14.09
N ARG A 49 -6.02 0.98 15.13
CA ARG A 49 -5.89 0.13 16.32
C ARG A 49 -7.21 -0.04 17.05
N HIS A 50 -7.97 1.04 17.26
CA HIS A 50 -9.28 0.96 17.89
C HIS A 50 -10.25 0.08 17.08
N GLN A 51 -10.27 0.20 15.75
CA GLN A 51 -11.06 -0.67 14.88
C GLN A 51 -10.60 -2.13 14.94
N ALA A 52 -9.29 -2.37 14.96
CA ALA A 52 -8.72 -3.71 15.11
C ALA A 52 -9.11 -4.34 16.46
N GLU A 53 -9.11 -3.56 17.54
CA GLU A 53 -9.56 -3.98 18.88
C GLU A 53 -11.07 -4.27 18.92
N SER A 54 -11.87 -3.57 18.11
CA SER A 54 -13.31 -3.82 17.97
C SER A 54 -13.66 -5.10 17.20
N GLY A 55 -12.68 -5.77 16.59
CA GLY A 55 -12.87 -7.04 15.89
C GLY A 55 -12.89 -6.96 14.36
N ASP A 56 -12.54 -5.81 13.76
CA ASP A 56 -12.47 -5.71 12.29
C ASP A 56 -11.20 -6.40 11.74
N PRO A 57 -11.34 -7.51 10.99
CA PRO A 57 -10.20 -8.23 10.42
C PRO A 57 -9.34 -7.39 9.47
N ARG A 58 -9.93 -6.44 8.73
CA ARG A 58 -9.22 -5.55 7.82
C ARG A 58 -8.33 -4.61 8.60
N ALA A 59 -8.88 -3.98 9.63
CA ALA A 59 -8.15 -3.07 10.51
C ALA A 59 -7.00 -3.80 11.21
N MET A 60 -7.21 -5.03 11.69
CA MET A 60 -6.14 -5.86 12.28
C MET A 60 -4.95 -6.04 11.33
N PHE A 61 -5.21 -6.29 10.04
CA PHE A 61 -4.15 -6.41 9.05
C PHE A 61 -3.52 -5.05 8.69
N GLN A 62 -4.31 -3.97 8.66
CA GLN A 62 -3.78 -2.62 8.45
C GLN A 62 -2.83 -2.18 9.56
N VAL A 63 -3.05 -2.59 10.81
CA VAL A 63 -2.09 -2.36 11.92
C VAL A 63 -0.69 -2.88 11.54
N LEU A 64 -0.60 -4.04 10.89
CA LEU A 64 0.66 -4.63 10.43
C LEU A 64 1.37 -3.75 9.40
N LYS A 65 0.62 -3.18 8.44
CA LYS A 65 1.17 -2.32 7.38
C LYS A 65 1.60 -0.96 7.91
N LYS A 66 0.82 -0.37 8.83
CA LYS A 66 1.05 0.98 9.35
C LYS A 66 2.03 1.05 10.53
N SER A 67 2.40 -0.08 11.15
CA SER A 67 3.31 -0.13 12.31
C SER A 67 4.58 -0.94 12.01
N PRO A 68 5.58 -0.37 11.32
CA PRO A 68 6.83 -1.09 11.01
C PRO A 68 7.67 -1.43 12.25
N THR A 69 7.39 -0.81 13.39
CA THR A 69 8.09 -1.04 14.68
C THR A 69 7.43 -2.09 15.57
N LEU A 70 6.43 -2.83 15.07
CA LEU A 70 5.79 -3.92 15.82
C LEU A 70 6.82 -4.96 16.27
N SER A 71 6.69 -5.43 17.51
CA SER A 71 7.43 -6.60 17.93
C SER A 71 7.02 -7.82 17.10
N LYS A 72 7.89 -8.82 16.97
CA LYS A 72 7.60 -10.05 16.23
C LYS A 72 6.38 -10.78 16.81
N GLU A 73 6.21 -10.71 18.13
CA GLU A 73 5.09 -11.29 18.88
C GLU A 73 3.79 -10.54 18.57
N GLU A 74 3.82 -9.20 18.57
CA GLU A 74 2.64 -8.39 18.25
C GLU A 74 2.22 -8.53 16.79
N TYR A 75 3.19 -8.54 15.86
CA TYR A 75 2.95 -8.80 14.44
C TYR A 75 2.21 -10.12 14.25
N ARG A 76 2.73 -11.20 14.85
CA ARG A 76 2.10 -12.53 14.79
C ARG A 76 0.72 -12.53 15.42
N ARG A 77 0.55 -11.89 16.58
CA ARG A 77 -0.73 -11.82 17.27
C ARG A 77 -1.81 -11.18 16.40
N TRP A 78 -1.53 -10.03 15.80
CA TRP A 78 -2.49 -9.34 14.93
C TRP A 78 -2.76 -10.11 13.64
N LEU A 79 -1.72 -10.69 13.05
CA LEU A 79 -1.85 -11.52 11.86
C LEU A 79 -2.72 -12.76 12.12
N SER A 80 -2.49 -13.47 13.23
CA SER A 80 -3.29 -14.63 13.63
C SER A 80 -4.73 -14.26 13.90
N LYS A 81 -5.02 -13.20 14.67
CA LYS A 81 -6.39 -12.73 14.92
C LYS A 81 -7.15 -12.39 13.63
N SER A 82 -6.51 -11.68 12.71
CA SER A 82 -7.11 -11.33 11.42
C SER A 82 -7.41 -12.59 10.58
N ALA A 83 -6.49 -13.55 10.59
CA ALA A 83 -6.66 -14.82 9.89
C ALA A 83 -7.72 -15.74 10.52
N GLU A 84 -7.84 -15.76 11.85
CA GLU A 84 -8.89 -16.49 12.59
C GLU A 84 -10.29 -16.05 12.17
N LEU A 85 -10.45 -14.76 11.87
CA LEU A 85 -11.68 -14.17 11.34
C LEU A 85 -11.86 -14.39 9.83
N GLY A 86 -10.97 -15.14 9.18
CA GLY A 86 -11.10 -15.54 7.79
C GLY A 86 -10.62 -14.50 6.77
N TYR A 87 -9.84 -13.49 7.19
CA TYR A 87 -9.35 -12.44 6.29
C TYR A 87 -8.36 -13.00 5.27
N GLY A 88 -8.70 -12.90 3.98
CA GLY A 88 -7.90 -13.45 2.88
C GLY A 88 -6.42 -13.02 2.91
N PRO A 89 -6.12 -11.72 3.03
CA PRO A 89 -4.76 -11.20 3.15
C PRO A 89 -3.94 -11.81 4.30
N ALA A 90 -4.54 -11.93 5.49
CA ALA A 90 -3.86 -12.47 6.65
C ALA A 90 -3.59 -13.98 6.49
N LEU A 91 -4.60 -14.72 6.02
CA LEU A 91 -4.49 -16.14 5.70
C LEU A 91 -3.39 -16.41 4.66
N PHE A 92 -3.31 -15.58 3.62
CA PHE A 92 -2.28 -15.71 2.59
C PHE A 92 -0.87 -15.47 3.12
N ARG A 93 -0.68 -14.43 3.94
CA ARG A 93 0.63 -14.20 4.60
C ARG A 93 1.03 -15.37 5.49
N LEU A 94 0.13 -15.89 6.31
CA LEU A 94 0.42 -17.06 7.15
C LEU A 94 0.74 -18.31 6.33
N ALA A 95 0.01 -18.54 5.24
CA ALA A 95 0.27 -19.66 4.34
C ALA A 95 1.70 -19.60 3.74
N LYS A 96 2.18 -18.40 3.41
CA LYS A 96 3.56 -18.16 2.93
C LYS A 96 4.61 -18.28 4.02
N GLU A 97 4.34 -17.80 5.23
CA GLU A 97 5.25 -17.89 6.38
C GLU A 97 5.39 -19.32 6.94
N GLU A 98 4.61 -20.27 6.42
CA GLU A 98 4.44 -21.63 6.97
C GLU A 98 4.05 -21.65 8.45
N ALA A 99 3.50 -20.53 8.94
CA ALA A 99 3.02 -20.42 10.30
C ALA A 99 1.67 -21.14 10.39
N PRO A 100 1.42 -21.90 11.48
CA PRO A 100 0.08 -22.40 11.73
C PRO A 100 -0.87 -21.21 11.81
N ALA A 101 -1.86 -21.18 10.91
CA ALA A 101 -3.08 -20.44 11.21
C ALA A 101 -3.63 -21.05 12.50
N ILE A 102 -3.72 -20.25 13.56
CA ILE A 102 -4.39 -20.69 14.79
C ILE A 102 -5.88 -20.72 14.41
N ALA A 103 -6.54 -21.85 14.62
CA ALA A 103 -7.99 -21.91 14.46
C ALA A 103 -8.66 -21.42 15.74
N PRO A 104 -9.89 -20.88 15.68
CA PRO A 104 -10.70 -20.69 16.86
C PRO A 104 -10.84 -22.02 17.61
N SER A 105 -10.78 -21.94 18.94
CA SER A 105 -10.83 -23.06 19.87
C SER A 105 -11.94 -24.05 19.49
N GLY A 106 -11.55 -25.24 19.01
CA GLY A 106 -12.47 -26.33 18.68
C GLY A 106 -12.57 -26.71 17.20
N THR A 107 -11.89 -26.02 16.28
CA THR A 107 -11.85 -26.41 14.85
C THR A 107 -10.44 -26.75 14.40
N ARG A 108 -10.30 -27.73 13.49
CA ARG A 108 -9.01 -28.06 12.86
C ARG A 108 -8.56 -26.83 12.05
N PRO A 109 -7.34 -26.31 12.21
CA PRO A 109 -6.97 -25.10 11.50
C PRO A 109 -6.91 -25.34 10.01
N MET A 110 -7.73 -24.56 9.28
CA MET A 110 -7.92 -24.67 7.83
C MET A 110 -6.60 -24.60 7.07
N LEU A 111 -5.57 -23.91 7.59
CA LEU A 111 -4.25 -23.76 6.97
C LEU A 111 -3.08 -24.30 7.83
N ALA A 112 -3.28 -25.30 8.70
CA ALA A 112 -2.21 -25.79 9.57
C ALA A 112 -1.09 -26.57 8.80
N PRO A 113 0.20 -26.26 9.05
CA PRO A 113 1.33 -27.12 8.67
C PRO A 113 1.15 -28.54 9.19
N GLY A 114 1.39 -29.54 8.34
CA GLY A 114 1.20 -30.96 8.65
C GLY A 114 -0.21 -31.51 8.37
N VAL A 115 -1.23 -30.64 8.25
CA VAL A 115 -2.57 -31.03 7.79
C VAL A 115 -2.71 -30.86 6.29
N LEU A 116 -2.16 -29.77 5.74
CA LEU A 116 -2.17 -29.46 4.32
C LEU A 116 -0.76 -29.28 3.78
N SER A 117 -0.58 -29.68 2.51
CA SER A 117 0.63 -29.35 1.76
C SER A 117 0.76 -27.83 1.62
N HIS A 118 2.00 -27.34 1.44
CA HIS A 118 2.25 -25.91 1.21
C HIS A 118 1.38 -25.37 0.06
N LYS A 119 1.29 -26.13 -1.04
CA LYS A 119 0.49 -25.77 -2.21
C LYS A 119 -1.01 -25.65 -1.87
N ASP A 120 -1.55 -26.58 -1.08
CA ASP A 120 -2.97 -26.56 -0.72
C ASP A 120 -3.31 -25.39 0.20
N ARG A 121 -2.40 -25.03 1.12
CA ARG A 121 -2.56 -23.83 1.94
C ARG A 121 -2.63 -22.56 1.09
N ILE A 122 -1.71 -22.41 0.15
CA ILE A 122 -1.69 -21.26 -0.77
C ILE A 122 -2.94 -21.24 -1.65
N LYS A 123 -3.41 -22.39 -2.11
CA LYS A 123 -4.66 -22.51 -2.89
C LYS A 123 -5.88 -22.04 -2.09
N GLN A 124 -6.05 -22.50 -0.86
CA GLN A 124 -7.15 -22.06 0.00
C GLN A 124 -7.06 -20.58 0.36
N ALA A 125 -5.86 -20.06 0.61
CA ALA A 125 -5.66 -18.64 0.84
C ALA A 125 -6.00 -17.80 -0.40
N HIS A 126 -5.66 -18.28 -1.60
CA HIS A 126 -6.07 -17.66 -2.86
C HIS A 126 -7.59 -17.63 -3.04
N GLU A 127 -8.30 -18.72 -2.71
CA GLU A 127 -9.77 -18.74 -2.72
C GLU A 127 -10.38 -17.71 -1.76
N ARG A 128 -9.76 -17.52 -0.58
CA ARG A 128 -10.19 -16.48 0.36
C ARG A 128 -9.91 -15.09 -0.18
N LEU A 129 -8.73 -14.84 -0.74
CA LEU A 129 -8.43 -13.58 -1.41
C LEU A 129 -9.45 -13.26 -2.51
N LEU A 130 -9.84 -14.24 -3.33
CA LEU A 130 -10.89 -14.05 -4.35
C LEU A 130 -12.23 -13.63 -3.74
N SER A 131 -12.67 -14.29 -2.68
CA SER A 131 -13.93 -13.95 -1.99
C SER A 131 -13.93 -12.49 -1.51
N TRP A 132 -12.88 -12.08 -0.79
CA TRP A 132 -12.77 -10.71 -0.29
C TRP A 132 -12.63 -9.69 -1.44
N ALA A 133 -11.86 -10.00 -2.48
CA ALA A 133 -11.71 -9.13 -3.65
C ALA A 133 -13.04 -8.96 -4.41
N GLN A 134 -13.88 -10.00 -4.51
CA GLN A 134 -15.22 -9.91 -5.10
C GLN A 134 -16.15 -9.01 -4.29
N GLU A 135 -15.99 -8.96 -2.97
CA GLU A 135 -16.70 -8.05 -2.07
C GLU A 135 -16.16 -6.60 -2.10
N GLY A 136 -15.15 -6.31 -2.93
CA GLY A 136 -14.59 -4.97 -3.06
C GLY A 136 -13.37 -4.71 -2.18
N ASP A 137 -12.80 -5.73 -1.52
CA ASP A 137 -11.61 -5.56 -0.70
C ASP A 137 -10.36 -5.25 -1.55
N VAL A 138 -9.95 -3.99 -1.51
CA VAL A 138 -8.86 -3.44 -2.33
C VAL A 138 -7.52 -4.10 -2.04
N GLU A 139 -7.26 -4.43 -0.78
CA GLU A 139 -6.03 -5.10 -0.35
C GLU A 139 -5.96 -6.53 -0.91
N SER A 140 -7.08 -7.26 -0.93
CA SER A 140 -7.18 -8.58 -1.53
C SER A 140 -7.01 -8.54 -3.05
N MET A 141 -7.60 -7.54 -3.73
CA MET A 141 -7.35 -7.31 -5.17
C MET A 141 -5.86 -7.09 -5.44
N TYR A 142 -5.22 -6.23 -4.66
CA TYR A 142 -3.79 -5.97 -4.80
C TYR A 142 -2.96 -7.25 -4.60
N MET A 143 -3.23 -8.04 -3.55
CA MET A 143 -2.50 -9.27 -3.28
C MET A 143 -2.68 -10.35 -4.35
N LEU A 144 -3.89 -10.52 -4.90
CA LEU A 144 -4.12 -11.42 -6.04
C LEU A 144 -3.26 -11.04 -7.25
N GLY A 145 -3.12 -9.73 -7.44
CA GLY A 145 -2.31 -9.14 -8.49
C GLY A 145 -0.80 -9.28 -8.28
N SER A 146 -0.29 -8.80 -7.14
CA SER A 146 1.14 -8.74 -6.84
C SER A 146 1.77 -10.13 -6.70
N GLU A 147 1.00 -11.14 -6.32
CA GLU A 147 1.48 -12.52 -6.12
C GLU A 147 1.21 -13.42 -7.34
N MET A 148 0.88 -12.82 -8.48
CA MET A 148 0.53 -13.55 -9.69
C MET A 148 1.63 -14.54 -10.13
N GLN A 149 2.90 -14.18 -9.99
CA GLN A 149 3.99 -15.08 -10.34
C GLN A 149 4.01 -16.33 -9.43
N THR A 150 3.70 -16.17 -8.15
CA THR A 150 3.55 -17.29 -7.20
C THR A 150 2.40 -18.19 -7.65
N PHE A 151 1.22 -17.62 -7.91
CA PHE A 151 0.05 -18.38 -8.32
C PHE A 151 0.24 -19.08 -9.68
N LYS A 152 0.88 -18.41 -10.64
CA LYS A 152 1.23 -18.98 -11.95
C LYS A 152 2.17 -20.17 -11.82
N LYS A 153 3.27 -20.02 -11.05
CA LYS A 153 4.23 -21.12 -10.81
C LYS A 153 3.55 -22.35 -10.18
N MET A 154 2.59 -22.12 -9.28
CA MET A 154 1.82 -23.19 -8.63
C MET A 154 0.65 -23.71 -9.47
N LYS A 155 0.40 -23.15 -10.66
CA LYS A 155 -0.74 -23.44 -11.55
C LYS A 155 -2.10 -23.19 -10.89
N ILE A 156 -2.18 -22.17 -10.04
CA ILE A 156 -3.40 -21.72 -9.35
C ILE A 156 -4.14 -20.66 -10.19
N ALA A 157 -3.40 -19.74 -10.81
CA ALA A 157 -3.94 -18.66 -11.64
C ALA A 157 -3.07 -18.42 -12.87
N LYS A 158 -3.58 -17.65 -13.84
CA LYS A 158 -2.86 -17.25 -15.06
C LYS A 158 -2.39 -15.80 -14.94
N PHE A 159 -1.32 -15.48 -15.65
CA PHE A 159 -0.72 -14.13 -15.65
C PHE A 159 -1.75 -13.00 -15.83
N GLN A 160 -2.68 -13.17 -16.78
CA GLN A 160 -3.73 -12.18 -17.06
C GLN A 160 -4.71 -11.96 -15.90
N ASP A 161 -4.93 -12.96 -15.04
CA ASP A 161 -5.75 -12.79 -13.83
C ASP A 161 -5.09 -11.76 -12.89
N GLY A 162 -3.75 -11.69 -12.88
CA GLY A 162 -3.02 -10.77 -12.01
C GLY A 162 -3.08 -9.33 -12.52
N ILE A 163 -2.97 -9.16 -13.84
CA ILE A 163 -3.20 -7.86 -14.50
C ILE A 163 -4.62 -7.38 -14.20
N TYR A 164 -5.61 -8.26 -14.32
CA TYR A 164 -7.00 -7.94 -14.00
C TYR A 164 -7.15 -7.42 -12.57
N TRP A 165 -6.62 -8.13 -11.58
CA TRP A 165 -6.77 -7.72 -10.18
C TRP A 165 -5.94 -6.48 -9.82
N LEU A 166 -4.73 -6.31 -10.36
CA LEU A 166 -3.94 -5.09 -10.18
C LEU A 166 -4.65 -3.86 -10.78
N ARG A 167 -5.28 -4.02 -11.96
CA ARG A 167 -6.05 -2.94 -12.59
C ARG A 167 -7.22 -2.52 -11.71
N ARG A 168 -7.98 -3.49 -11.18
CA ARG A 168 -9.07 -3.20 -10.23
C ARG A 168 -8.58 -2.58 -8.92
N ALA A 169 -7.46 -3.05 -8.37
CA ALA A 169 -6.87 -2.45 -7.17
C ALA A 169 -6.43 -1.00 -7.42
N SER A 170 -5.85 -0.72 -8.59
CA SER A 170 -5.48 0.63 -9.03
C SER A 170 -6.70 1.54 -9.18
N GLU A 171 -7.76 1.06 -9.84
CA GLU A 171 -9.02 1.81 -10.01
C GLU A 171 -9.72 2.06 -8.67
N ALA A 172 -9.61 1.12 -7.72
CA ALA A 172 -10.13 1.24 -6.36
C ALA A 172 -9.21 2.04 -5.41
N GLY A 173 -8.10 2.60 -5.91
CA GLY A 173 -7.25 3.52 -5.17
C GLY A 173 -6.19 2.88 -4.27
N HIS A 174 -5.79 1.63 -4.50
CA HIS A 174 -4.63 1.06 -3.81
C HIS A 174 -3.36 1.87 -4.16
N PRO A 175 -2.58 2.34 -3.18
CA PRO A 175 -1.46 3.25 -3.42
C PRO A 175 -0.35 2.63 -4.31
N ASP A 176 -0.06 1.35 -4.12
CA ASP A 176 1.04 0.68 -4.83
C ASP A 176 0.60 0.00 -6.13
N ALA A 177 -0.70 -0.19 -6.34
CA ALA A 177 -1.19 -0.98 -7.48
C ALA A 177 -0.92 -0.35 -8.86
N PRO A 178 -1.03 0.98 -9.06
CA PRO A 178 -0.77 1.58 -10.37
C PRO A 178 0.66 1.32 -10.86
N LEU A 179 1.65 1.44 -9.96
CA LEU A 179 3.05 1.18 -10.28
C LEU A 179 3.28 -0.31 -10.51
N GLU A 180 2.79 -1.16 -9.62
CA GLU A 180 2.94 -2.61 -9.75
C GLU A 180 2.33 -3.15 -11.06
N LEU A 181 1.16 -2.62 -11.46
CA LEU A 181 0.52 -2.93 -12.74
C LEU A 181 1.41 -2.55 -13.91
N ALA A 182 1.92 -1.31 -13.92
CA ALA A 182 2.77 -0.79 -14.98
C ALA A 182 4.04 -1.64 -15.14
N LEU A 183 4.72 -1.93 -14.03
CA LEU A 183 5.94 -2.76 -14.01
C LEU A 183 5.66 -4.20 -14.44
N THR A 184 4.53 -4.76 -14.00
CA THR A 184 4.14 -6.13 -14.36
C THR A 184 3.92 -6.25 -15.86
N ILE A 185 3.15 -5.34 -16.47
CA ILE A 185 2.88 -5.35 -17.90
C ILE A 185 4.17 -5.06 -18.70
N PHE A 186 4.95 -4.06 -18.29
CA PHE A 186 6.15 -3.63 -19.00
C PHE A 186 7.21 -4.74 -19.12
N HIS A 187 7.38 -5.55 -18.07
CA HIS A 187 8.37 -6.62 -18.07
C HIS A 187 7.80 -7.95 -18.59
N ASN A 188 6.57 -8.28 -18.22
CA ASN A 188 6.02 -9.63 -18.37
C ASN A 188 4.86 -9.73 -19.36
N GLY A 189 4.47 -8.64 -20.03
CA GLY A 189 3.49 -8.69 -21.13
C GLY A 189 3.89 -9.76 -22.16
N GLU A 190 2.91 -10.42 -22.76
CA GLU A 190 3.15 -11.55 -23.66
C GLU A 190 3.50 -11.06 -25.07
N SER A 191 3.02 -9.87 -25.44
CA SER A 191 3.29 -9.21 -26.71
C SER A 191 4.10 -7.90 -26.57
N ILE A 192 4.72 -7.47 -27.67
CA ILE A 192 5.37 -6.15 -27.77
C ILE A 192 4.35 -5.04 -27.46
N SER A 193 3.12 -5.16 -27.96
CA SER A 193 2.05 -4.18 -27.75
C SER A 193 1.68 -4.03 -26.28
N GLU A 194 1.51 -5.14 -25.56
CA GLU A 194 1.22 -5.10 -24.12
C GLU A 194 2.38 -4.47 -23.35
N LYS A 195 3.63 -4.90 -23.62
CA LYS A 195 4.79 -4.31 -22.93
C LYS A 195 4.93 -2.81 -23.21
N LEU A 196 4.55 -2.35 -24.41
CA LEU A 196 4.51 -0.93 -24.75
C LEU A 196 3.42 -0.19 -23.94
N GLU A 197 2.22 -0.76 -23.78
CA GLU A 197 1.21 -0.23 -22.85
C GLU A 197 1.78 -0.10 -21.43
N GLY A 198 2.48 -1.13 -20.94
CA GLY A 198 3.16 -1.10 -19.66
C GLY A 198 4.17 0.05 -19.55
N PHE A 199 4.94 0.30 -20.62
CA PHE A 199 5.88 1.43 -20.67
C PHE A 199 5.17 2.78 -20.62
N GLU A 200 4.05 2.94 -21.32
CA GLU A 200 3.22 4.16 -21.24
C GLU A 200 2.68 4.39 -19.83
N LEU A 201 2.24 3.33 -19.14
CA LEU A 201 1.82 3.40 -17.74
C LEU A 201 2.97 3.77 -16.81
N VAL A 202 4.19 3.25 -17.05
CA VAL A 202 5.39 3.64 -16.29
C VAL A 202 5.67 5.13 -16.49
N LYS A 203 5.63 5.64 -17.73
CA LYS A 203 5.77 7.08 -18.00
C LYS A 203 4.71 7.91 -17.27
N ALA A 204 3.46 7.45 -17.23
CA ALA A 204 2.40 8.14 -16.49
C ALA A 204 2.68 8.22 -14.98
N GLN A 205 3.29 7.20 -14.37
CA GLN A 205 3.73 7.26 -12.96
C GLN A 205 4.95 8.16 -12.79
N ALA A 206 5.89 8.13 -13.73
CA ALA A 206 7.06 9.01 -13.73
C ALA A 206 6.66 10.50 -13.75
N LEU A 207 5.66 10.87 -14.57
CA LEU A 207 5.11 12.23 -14.62
C LEU A 207 4.41 12.66 -13.32
N LYS A 208 4.00 11.71 -12.47
CA LYS A 208 3.49 11.99 -11.12
C LYS A 208 4.62 12.13 -10.08
N GLY A 209 5.88 12.10 -10.50
CA GLY A 209 7.06 12.21 -9.65
C GLY A 209 7.50 10.90 -9.00
N ASN A 210 7.04 9.74 -9.49
CA ASN A 210 7.53 8.47 -8.98
C ASN A 210 8.98 8.21 -9.42
N CYS A 211 9.93 8.34 -8.50
CA CYS A 211 11.36 8.22 -8.79
C CYS A 211 11.74 6.88 -9.44
N THR A 212 11.20 5.76 -8.96
CA THR A 212 11.44 4.44 -9.56
C THR A 212 11.04 4.41 -11.04
N SER A 213 9.88 4.97 -11.37
CA SER A 213 9.41 5.07 -12.75
C SER A 213 10.28 6.01 -13.58
N LEU A 214 10.69 7.15 -13.02
CA LEU A 214 11.60 8.09 -13.68
C LEU A 214 12.92 7.41 -14.06
N HIS A 215 13.55 6.68 -13.13
CA HIS A 215 14.77 5.92 -13.42
C HIS A 215 14.57 4.88 -14.54
N LEU A 216 13.43 4.19 -14.55
CA LEU A 216 13.13 3.19 -15.58
C LEU A 216 12.95 3.83 -16.96
N VAL A 217 12.29 4.98 -17.05
CA VAL A 217 12.12 5.70 -18.31
C VAL A 217 13.46 6.24 -18.82
N CYS A 218 14.29 6.81 -17.94
CA CYS A 218 15.64 7.25 -18.29
C CYS A 218 16.46 6.09 -18.87
N ASN A 219 16.53 4.96 -18.16
CA ASN A 219 17.25 3.77 -18.63
C ASN A 219 16.71 3.22 -19.95
N ALA A 220 15.38 3.24 -20.14
CA ALA A 220 14.77 2.75 -21.37
C ALA A 220 15.17 3.60 -22.59
N TYR A 221 15.28 4.92 -22.44
CA TYR A 221 15.76 5.80 -23.52
C TYR A 221 17.28 5.79 -23.69
N ILE A 222 18.05 5.64 -22.61
CA ILE A 222 19.52 5.57 -22.66
C ILE A 222 20.00 4.31 -23.37
N TYR A 223 19.44 3.15 -23.03
CA TYR A 223 19.93 1.88 -23.58
C TYR A 223 19.08 1.38 -24.74
N GLY A 224 17.94 2.02 -25.00
CA GLY A 224 16.87 1.42 -25.77
C GLY A 224 16.26 0.23 -25.04
N LYS A 225 15.16 -0.28 -25.57
CA LYS A 225 14.54 -1.52 -25.11
C LYS A 225 13.97 -2.30 -26.30
N PRO A 226 14.78 -3.17 -26.93
CA PRO A 226 14.36 -3.93 -28.10
C PRO A 226 13.10 -4.78 -27.88
N SER A 227 12.84 -5.23 -26.65
CA SER A 227 11.63 -6.01 -26.32
C SER A 227 10.31 -5.26 -26.51
N ILE A 228 10.37 -3.93 -26.68
CA ILE A 228 9.23 -3.08 -27.01
C ILE A 228 9.45 -2.27 -28.31
N GLY A 229 10.50 -2.59 -29.07
CA GLY A 229 10.88 -1.82 -30.26
C GLY A 229 11.39 -0.41 -29.97
N LEU A 230 11.74 -0.09 -28.72
CA LEU A 230 12.27 1.22 -28.35
C LEU A 230 13.76 1.28 -28.70
N THR A 231 14.13 2.21 -29.57
CA THR A 231 15.55 2.52 -29.85
C THR A 231 16.09 3.49 -28.81
N GLN A 232 17.41 3.54 -28.68
CA GLN A 232 18.08 4.57 -27.89
C GLN A 232 17.71 5.96 -28.40
N ASP A 233 17.45 6.89 -27.47
CA ASP A 233 17.15 8.29 -27.73
C ASP A 233 17.71 9.13 -26.57
N LEU A 234 18.95 9.62 -26.73
CA LEU A 234 19.66 10.34 -25.69
C LEU A 234 19.08 11.74 -25.43
N ILE A 235 18.40 12.32 -26.42
CA ILE A 235 17.72 13.62 -26.26
C ILE A 235 16.53 13.44 -25.32
N LYS A 236 15.65 12.47 -25.60
CA LYS A 236 14.56 12.15 -24.67
C LYS A 236 15.09 11.72 -23.30
N ALA A 237 16.15 10.91 -23.27
CA ALA A 237 16.73 10.51 -21.99
C ALA A 237 17.12 11.72 -21.13
N GLN A 238 17.71 12.76 -21.73
CA GLN A 238 18.05 13.98 -21.01
C GLN A 238 16.81 14.72 -20.47
N GLU A 239 15.75 14.83 -21.27
CA GLU A 239 14.48 15.44 -20.82
C GLU A 239 13.91 14.72 -19.57
N TRP A 240 13.99 13.39 -19.56
CA TRP A 240 13.54 12.59 -18.41
C TRP A 240 14.50 12.64 -17.21
N ILE A 241 15.81 12.79 -17.44
CA ILE A 241 16.80 13.01 -16.38
C ILE A 241 16.59 14.37 -15.71
N ASP A 242 16.30 15.41 -16.48
CA ASP A 242 16.00 16.73 -15.92
C ASP A 242 14.73 16.68 -15.05
N LEU A 243 13.72 15.90 -15.48
CA LEU A 243 12.53 15.64 -14.68
C LEU A 243 12.84 14.83 -13.41
N LEU A 244 13.73 13.84 -13.50
CA LEU A 244 14.22 13.09 -12.35
C LEU A 244 14.92 14.00 -11.34
N ALA A 245 15.85 14.85 -11.81
CA ALA A 245 16.56 15.80 -10.97
C ALA A 245 15.59 16.68 -10.19
N LYS A 246 14.56 17.18 -10.87
CA LYS A 246 13.52 18.03 -10.29
C LYS A 246 12.69 17.34 -9.21
N HIS A 247 12.34 16.06 -9.39
CA HIS A 247 11.46 15.34 -8.47
C HIS A 247 12.18 14.55 -7.37
N CYS A 248 13.39 14.09 -7.65
CA CYS A 248 14.11 13.10 -6.83
C CYS A 248 15.47 13.60 -6.33
N GLY A 249 15.95 14.74 -6.86
CA GLY A 249 17.23 15.34 -6.51
C GLY A 249 18.29 15.13 -7.59
N GLU A 250 19.23 16.07 -7.70
CA GLU A 250 20.29 16.05 -8.70
C GLU A 250 21.25 14.86 -8.52
N ASP A 251 21.45 14.39 -7.29
CA ASP A 251 22.34 13.26 -6.99
C ASP A 251 21.90 11.96 -7.70
N GLU A 252 20.59 11.78 -7.88
CA GLU A 252 20.01 10.61 -8.56
C GLU A 252 20.32 10.60 -10.08
N THR A 253 20.79 11.71 -10.64
CA THR A 253 21.17 11.80 -12.06
C THR A 253 22.57 11.27 -12.34
N ALA A 254 23.44 11.25 -11.33
CA ALA A 254 24.86 10.91 -11.48
C ALA A 254 25.11 9.46 -11.93
N ILE A 255 24.09 8.59 -11.80
CA ILE A 255 24.16 7.20 -12.22
C ILE A 255 24.03 7.01 -13.74
N PHE A 256 23.57 8.04 -14.48
CA PHE A 256 23.32 7.93 -15.91
C PHE A 256 24.55 8.36 -16.73
N PRO A 257 25.07 7.48 -17.62
CA PRO A 257 26.28 7.77 -18.38
C PRO A 257 25.96 8.55 -19.66
N ILE A 258 25.36 9.75 -19.54
CA ILE A 258 25.14 10.65 -20.67
C ILE A 258 26.16 11.78 -20.62
N HIS A 259 26.94 11.94 -21.69
CA HIS A 259 27.89 13.03 -21.82
C HIS A 259 27.40 14.07 -22.84
N PRO A 260 27.67 15.37 -22.63
CA PRO A 260 27.17 16.45 -23.51
C PRO A 260 27.50 16.30 -25.00
N HIS A 261 28.59 15.60 -25.33
CA HIS A 261 28.98 15.36 -26.73
C HIS A 261 28.12 14.32 -27.45
N GLN A 262 27.32 13.52 -26.73
CA GLN A 262 26.44 12.48 -27.27
C GLN A 262 25.04 13.00 -27.61
N ILE A 263 24.69 14.23 -27.20
CA ILE A 263 23.37 14.85 -27.36
C ILE A 263 23.40 15.94 -28.47
N LYS A 264 24.08 15.66 -29.58
CA LYS A 264 24.22 16.61 -30.70
C LYS A 264 23.26 16.33 -31.84
#